data_AF-A0A5P1F7F7-F1
#
_entry.id   AF-A0A5P1F7F7-F1
#
_cell.length_a   1.000
_cell.length_b   1.000
_cell.length_c   1.000
_cell.angle_alpha   90.00
_cell.angle_beta   90.00
_cell.angle_gamma   90.00
#
_symmetry.space_group_name_H-M   'P 1'
#
loop_
_entity.id
_entity.type
_entity.pdbx_description
1 polymer ?
#
loop_
_entity_poly.entity_id
_entity_poly.type
_entity_poly.pdbx_seq_one_letter_code
_entity_poly.pdbx_strand_id
1 'polypeptide(L)'
;MAAEYADDDDEKTVILDLRKATLEELKLHDSVMKEWGVDPNKEIAPNPATLKYTEFVLATAKGKVDGGKGPGQIATPFEKTKIAAYAISAMTPCMRLYAHLGKELQMFLPHDGGDHPYKKWIDYYSSKSFEAETVQIEELLDKLSVPLTGEELDLIEKLYHQAMKLETEFFSAQPITQQSVVPLTKLNDPIERLYIFSGFDLTCTIVDSSAILAEIAILTASKIDQGIAEAKKISSDMRSSWDALSSKYTEEYEACIEGLLPKEEVKEFDYEHLHKSLEQLANFEKRTNSRVVESGMLRGVNLHDIKRAGEHLKLHDGCKDFFQKIVKKKETLTVDLHILSYCWCADLIRSAFSSVGCLNELSIHSNEFNFEGSISTGEIDIKMQSPVDKVEAVNNVLNQNSSNKYLSVYIGGSVGDLLCLLKADVGIVVGSSGSLRRVGKQFGVSFVPLFPGVVAKQREGSAWRGLSGTLYTASNWSEIQAFVLGT
;
A
#
# COMPACT_ATOMS: atom_id res chain seq x y z
N MET A 1 8.03 18.35 32.22
CA MET A 1 7.50 19.16 31.11
C MET A 1 6.02 18.88 30.87
N ALA A 2 5.60 17.79 30.22
CA ALA A 2 4.17 17.57 29.91
C ALA A 2 3.27 17.59 31.17
N ALA A 3 3.66 16.90 32.25
CA ALA A 3 2.93 16.93 33.53
C ALA A 3 2.91 18.32 34.21
N GLU A 4 3.85 19.21 33.92
CA GLU A 4 3.84 20.59 34.46
C GLU A 4 2.84 21.48 33.69
N TYR A 5 2.40 21.00 32.52
CA TYR A 5 1.52 21.71 31.60
C TYR A 5 0.11 21.09 31.50
N ALA A 6 -0.10 19.88 32.00
CA ALA A 6 -1.45 19.35 32.20
C ALA A 6 -2.14 20.14 33.32
N ASP A 7 -3.39 20.53 33.10
CA ASP A 7 -4.16 21.28 34.11
C ASP A 7 -4.84 20.34 35.12
N ASP A 8 -5.34 19.19 34.64
CA ASP A 8 -6.07 18.20 35.43
C ASP A 8 -5.14 17.27 36.22
N ASP A 9 -5.52 16.93 37.46
CA ASP A 9 -4.68 16.11 38.35
C ASP A 9 -4.68 14.62 37.97
N ASP A 10 -5.74 14.12 37.33
CA ASP A 10 -5.76 12.75 36.80
C ASP A 10 -4.83 12.66 35.57
N GLU A 11 -4.86 13.66 34.68
CA GLU A 11 -3.92 13.77 33.54
C GLU A 11 -2.46 13.78 34.01
N LYS A 12 -2.13 14.59 35.02
CA LYS A 12 -0.78 14.62 35.62
C LYS A 12 -0.37 13.27 36.17
N THR A 13 -1.29 12.60 36.86
CA THR A 13 -1.04 11.28 37.45
C THR A 13 -0.70 10.27 36.35
N VAL A 14 -1.48 10.24 35.27
CA VAL A 14 -1.21 9.37 34.11
C VAL A 14 0.17 9.65 33.50
N ILE A 15 0.56 10.92 33.31
CA ILE A 15 1.87 11.27 32.76
C ILE A 15 3.02 10.83 33.70
N LEU A 16 2.83 10.96 35.01
CA LEU A 16 3.82 10.52 36.00
C LEU A 16 3.96 9.00 36.04
N ASP A 17 2.85 8.28 35.89
CA ASP A 17 2.84 6.81 35.80
C ASP A 17 3.53 6.32 34.52
N LEU A 18 3.25 6.93 33.36
CA LEU A 18 3.96 6.64 32.11
C LEU A 18 5.46 6.88 32.25
N ARG A 19 5.88 7.99 32.88
CA ARG A 19 7.30 8.26 33.17
C ARG A 19 7.92 7.16 34.04
N LYS A 20 7.19 6.70 35.06
CA LYS A 20 7.65 5.61 35.92
C LYS A 20 7.79 4.31 35.14
N ALA A 21 6.85 3.99 34.25
CA ALA A 21 6.91 2.83 33.37
C ALA A 21 8.16 2.86 32.48
N THR A 22 8.47 4.00 31.84
CA THR A 22 9.72 4.17 31.07
C THR A 22 10.98 3.95 31.91
N LEU A 23 11.00 4.39 33.16
CA LEU A 23 12.14 4.14 34.05
C LEU A 23 12.28 2.66 34.44
N GLU A 24 11.17 1.92 34.52
CA GLU A 24 11.21 0.46 34.71
C GLU A 24 11.64 -0.26 33.42
N GLU A 25 11.22 0.21 32.25
CA GLU A 25 11.67 -0.28 30.94
C GLU A 25 13.20 -0.15 30.77
N LEU A 26 13.81 0.92 31.26
CA LEU A 26 15.27 1.05 31.26
C LEU A 26 15.98 -0.08 32.04
N LYS A 27 15.35 -0.62 33.09
CA LYS A 27 15.90 -1.79 33.82
C LYS A 27 15.80 -3.08 33.01
N LEU A 28 14.78 -3.21 32.16
CA LEU A 28 14.70 -4.29 31.19
C LEU A 28 15.88 -4.20 30.22
N HIS A 29 16.15 -3.01 29.67
CA HIS A 29 17.29 -2.81 28.77
C HIS A 29 18.62 -3.18 29.43
N ASP A 30 18.86 -2.76 30.67
CA ASP A 30 20.06 -3.16 31.43
C ASP A 30 20.20 -4.68 31.53
N SER A 31 19.09 -5.39 31.74
CA SER A 31 19.11 -6.85 31.83
C SER A 31 19.36 -7.51 30.48
N VAL A 32 18.70 -7.04 29.42
CA VAL A 32 18.80 -7.62 28.07
C VAL A 32 20.18 -7.35 27.46
N MET A 33 20.73 -6.15 27.65
CA MET A 33 22.09 -5.80 27.21
C MET A 33 23.14 -6.71 27.86
N LYS A 34 23.01 -6.99 29.17
CA LYS A 34 23.89 -7.93 29.87
C LYS A 34 23.80 -9.35 29.30
N GLU A 35 22.59 -9.84 28.99
CA GLU A 35 22.38 -11.13 28.33
C GLU A 35 23.05 -11.19 26.95
N TRP A 36 23.09 -10.07 26.21
CA TRP A 36 23.79 -9.96 24.93
C TRP A 36 25.29 -9.67 25.03
N GLY A 37 25.84 -9.60 26.25
CA GLY A 37 27.26 -9.29 26.47
C GLY A 37 27.64 -7.84 26.18
N VAL A 38 26.67 -6.93 26.18
CA VAL A 38 26.87 -5.47 26.02
C VAL A 38 26.98 -4.82 27.40
N ASP A 39 28.01 -4.00 27.61
CA ASP A 39 28.15 -3.20 28.83
C ASP A 39 27.20 -2.00 28.79
N PRO A 40 26.18 -1.93 29.67
CA PRO A 40 25.22 -0.83 29.68
C PRO A 40 25.85 0.50 30.13
N ASN A 41 27.02 0.49 30.78
CA ASN A 41 27.71 1.71 31.22
C ASN A 41 28.63 2.31 30.16
N LYS A 42 28.82 1.62 29.03
CA LYS A 42 29.65 2.10 27.96
C LYS A 42 28.94 3.24 27.23
N GLU A 43 29.52 4.43 27.31
CA GLU A 43 28.99 5.60 26.60
C GLU A 43 29.19 5.44 25.09
N ILE A 44 28.11 5.64 24.33
CA ILE A 44 28.10 5.57 22.87
C ILE A 44 27.46 6.86 22.35
N ALA A 45 28.10 7.49 21.37
CA ALA A 45 27.54 8.66 20.72
C ALA A 45 26.21 8.28 20.02
N PRO A 46 25.08 8.95 20.31
CA PRO A 46 23.84 8.70 19.60
C PRO A 46 24.00 8.96 18.11
N ASN A 47 23.40 8.13 17.28
CA ASN A 47 23.43 8.37 15.84
C ASN A 47 22.58 9.61 15.48
N PRO A 48 22.79 10.23 14.31
CA PRO A 48 22.05 11.43 13.92
C PRO A 48 20.52 11.27 13.90
N ALA A 49 20.00 10.07 13.60
CA ALA A 49 18.56 9.80 13.61
C ALA A 49 18.00 9.79 15.05
N THR A 50 18.73 9.22 16.02
CA THR A 50 18.41 9.29 17.45
C THR A 50 18.35 10.73 17.94
N LEU A 51 19.33 11.55 17.58
CA LEU A 51 19.32 12.97 17.94
C LEU A 51 18.14 13.70 17.32
N LYS A 52 17.85 13.46 16.03
CA LYS A 52 16.74 14.10 15.33
C LYS A 52 15.39 13.83 16.00
N TYR A 53 15.12 12.60 16.45
CA TYR A 53 13.88 12.29 17.15
C TYR A 53 13.81 12.92 18.54
N THR A 54 14.87 12.77 19.33
CA THR A 54 14.92 13.33 20.69
C THR A 54 14.85 14.86 20.71
N GLU A 55 15.54 15.54 19.79
CA GLU A 55 15.46 17.00 19.61
C GLU A 55 14.06 17.45 19.18
N PHE A 56 13.40 16.70 18.28
CA PHE A 56 12.02 16.96 17.89
C PHE A 56 11.06 16.89 19.09
N VAL A 57 11.10 15.81 19.86
CA VAL A 57 10.23 15.64 21.05
C VAL A 57 10.51 16.75 22.07
N LEU A 58 11.78 17.08 22.34
CA LEU A 58 12.16 18.15 23.26
C LEU A 58 11.73 19.54 22.77
N ALA A 59 11.79 19.81 21.47
CA ALA A 59 11.31 21.05 20.89
C ALA A 59 9.79 21.18 21.03
N THR A 60 9.06 20.11 20.71
CA THR A 60 7.60 20.03 20.83
C THR A 60 7.15 20.20 22.29
N ALA A 61 7.82 19.54 23.24
CA ALA A 61 7.53 19.69 24.67
C ALA A 61 7.86 21.09 25.23
N LYS A 62 8.67 21.89 24.52
CA LYS A 62 8.93 23.31 24.81
C LYS A 62 7.96 24.26 24.07
N GLY A 63 6.96 23.72 23.38
CA GLY A 63 6.00 24.49 22.58
C GLY A 63 6.57 25.08 21.29
N LYS A 64 7.75 24.61 20.82
CA LYS A 64 8.35 25.08 19.56
C LYS A 64 7.79 24.30 18.37
N VAL A 65 6.52 24.52 18.08
CA VAL A 65 5.79 23.91 16.96
C VAL A 65 5.54 24.94 15.85
N ASP A 66 5.73 24.53 14.59
CA ASP A 66 5.40 25.28 13.36
C ASP A 66 5.88 26.75 13.29
N GLY A 67 7.15 27.01 13.64
CA GLY A 67 7.73 28.37 13.61
C GLY A 67 7.17 29.34 14.65
N GLY A 68 6.34 28.85 15.58
CA GLY A 68 5.79 29.62 16.68
C GLY A 68 6.87 30.25 17.57
N LYS A 69 6.55 31.39 18.17
CA LYS A 69 7.39 32.03 19.18
C LYS A 69 7.58 31.03 20.32
N GLY A 70 8.79 30.47 20.45
CA GLY A 70 9.19 29.69 21.62
C GLY A 70 8.86 30.45 22.91
N PRO A 71 8.77 29.78 24.07
CA PRO A 71 7.92 30.12 25.22
C PRO A 71 8.00 31.61 25.60
N GLY A 72 7.23 32.43 24.89
CA GLY A 72 7.12 33.85 25.10
C GLY A 72 5.81 34.04 25.83
N GLN A 73 5.90 34.13 27.16
CA GLN A 73 4.76 34.23 28.09
C GLN A 73 3.62 33.25 27.79
N ILE A 74 3.80 31.98 28.19
CA ILE A 74 2.67 31.07 28.42
C ILE A 74 1.80 31.73 29.48
N ALA A 75 0.65 32.27 29.11
CA ALA A 75 -0.13 33.17 29.94
C ALA A 75 -1.38 32.48 30.55
N THR A 76 -1.88 31.41 29.93
CA THR A 76 -3.13 30.76 30.34
C THR A 76 -3.00 29.25 30.59
N PRO A 77 -3.83 28.66 31.48
CA PRO A 77 -3.94 27.21 31.66
C PRO A 77 -4.23 26.48 30.33
N PHE A 78 -5.11 27.03 29.50
CA PHE A 78 -5.43 26.50 28.18
C PHE A 78 -4.20 26.33 27.26
N GLU A 79 -3.30 27.32 27.23
CA GLU A 79 -2.04 27.24 26.47
C GLU A 79 -1.08 26.18 27.02
N LYS A 80 -1.15 25.88 28.33
CA LYS A 80 -0.37 24.79 28.92
C LYS A 80 -0.91 23.43 28.49
N THR A 81 -2.21 23.21 28.63
CA THR A 81 -2.87 21.95 28.24
C THR A 81 -2.59 21.61 26.76
N LYS A 82 -2.58 22.62 25.88
CA LYS A 82 -2.16 22.52 24.48
C LYS A 82 -0.72 22.01 24.31
N ILE A 83 0.25 22.51 25.07
CA ILE A 83 1.64 22.04 25.01
C ILE A 83 1.76 20.60 25.52
N ALA A 84 0.98 20.23 26.56
CA ALA A 84 0.91 18.84 27.00
C ALA A 84 0.39 17.93 25.88
N ALA A 85 -0.70 18.31 25.20
CA ALA A 85 -1.24 17.56 24.06
C ALA A 85 -0.20 17.38 22.94
N TYR A 86 0.57 18.42 22.61
CA TYR A 86 1.63 18.34 21.61
C TYR A 86 2.79 17.43 22.02
N ALA A 87 3.20 17.48 23.29
CA ALA A 87 4.24 16.61 23.79
C ALA A 87 3.80 15.13 23.75
N ILE A 88 2.57 14.86 24.20
CA ILE A 88 2.01 13.51 24.19
C ILE A 88 1.86 13.01 22.74
N SER A 89 1.35 13.82 21.80
CA SER A 89 1.21 13.41 20.41
C SER A 89 2.55 13.05 19.73
N ALA A 90 3.65 13.69 20.11
CA ALA A 90 4.99 13.36 19.61
C ALA A 90 5.59 12.09 20.26
N MET A 91 5.07 11.67 21.42
CA MET A 91 5.51 10.49 22.16
C MET A 91 4.66 9.24 21.86
N THR A 92 3.35 9.38 21.68
CA THR A 92 2.42 8.26 21.45
C THR A 92 2.87 7.31 20.32
N PRO A 93 3.41 7.78 19.17
CA PRO A 93 3.91 6.90 18.12
C PRO A 93 4.94 5.87 18.56
N CYS A 94 5.83 6.20 19.51
CA CYS A 94 6.87 5.27 19.94
C CYS A 94 6.27 4.05 20.62
N MET A 95 5.36 4.26 21.58
CA MET A 95 4.73 3.16 22.32
C MET A 95 3.88 2.29 21.39
N ARG A 96 3.07 2.91 20.54
CA ARG A 96 2.24 2.17 19.58
C ARG A 96 3.08 1.39 18.57
N LEU A 97 4.17 1.96 18.06
CA LEU A 97 5.07 1.27 17.14
C LEU A 97 5.72 0.05 17.82
N TYR A 98 6.26 0.21 19.03
CA TYR A 98 6.91 -0.91 19.73
C TYR A 98 5.92 -2.02 20.08
N ALA A 99 4.69 -1.68 20.51
CA ALA A 99 3.65 -2.68 20.77
C ALA A 99 3.29 -3.46 19.50
N HIS A 100 3.21 -2.77 18.36
CA HIS A 100 2.98 -3.38 17.06
C HIS A 100 4.14 -4.30 16.66
N LEU A 101 5.39 -3.81 16.70
CA LEU A 101 6.58 -4.59 16.36
C LEU A 101 6.75 -5.83 17.25
N GLY A 102 6.49 -5.71 18.55
CA GLY A 102 6.52 -6.84 19.48
C GLY A 102 5.58 -7.95 19.05
N LYS A 103 4.33 -7.61 18.73
CA LYS A 103 3.31 -8.57 18.24
C LYS A 103 3.69 -9.20 16.90
N GLU A 104 4.15 -8.39 15.94
CA GLU A 104 4.60 -8.87 14.63
C GLU A 104 5.81 -9.81 14.75
N LEU A 105 6.73 -9.55 15.68
CA LEU A 105 7.92 -10.38 15.88
C LEU A 105 7.64 -11.66 16.67
N GLN A 106 6.62 -11.67 17.52
CA GLN A 106 6.26 -12.81 18.36
C GLN A 106 5.98 -14.07 17.52
N MET A 107 5.39 -13.93 16.33
CA MET A 107 5.09 -15.07 15.46
C MET A 107 6.33 -15.80 14.93
N PHE A 108 7.52 -15.19 15.03
CA PHE A 108 8.77 -15.77 14.55
C PHE A 108 9.59 -16.44 15.65
N LEU A 109 9.15 -16.36 16.91
CA LEU A 109 9.77 -17.06 18.03
C LEU A 109 9.57 -18.59 17.90
N PRO A 110 10.54 -19.41 18.31
CA PRO A 110 10.40 -20.87 18.28
C PRO A 110 9.21 -21.36 19.13
N HIS A 111 8.37 -22.21 18.57
CA HIS A 111 7.21 -22.79 19.27
C HIS A 111 7.60 -23.80 20.37
N ASP A 112 8.79 -24.36 20.30
CA ASP A 112 9.32 -25.36 21.23
C ASP A 112 9.93 -24.73 22.50
N GLY A 113 9.85 -23.40 22.64
CA GLY A 113 10.41 -22.70 23.80
C GLY A 113 11.93 -22.63 23.78
N GLY A 114 12.57 -22.83 22.61
CA GLY A 114 13.99 -22.62 22.43
C GLY A 114 14.43 -21.21 22.88
N ASP A 115 15.65 -21.14 23.42
CA ASP A 115 16.22 -19.89 23.93
C ASP A 115 16.60 -18.98 22.75
N HIS A 116 15.73 -18.05 22.41
CA HIS A 116 15.98 -17.05 21.36
C HIS A 116 16.56 -15.79 22.03
N PRO A 117 17.70 -15.25 21.58
CA PRO A 117 18.40 -14.17 22.28
C PRO A 117 17.55 -12.91 22.44
N TYR A 118 16.61 -12.66 21.52
CA TYR A 118 15.71 -11.50 21.56
C TYR A 118 14.36 -11.78 22.23
N LYS A 119 14.12 -13.01 22.75
CA LYS A 119 12.82 -13.44 23.28
C LYS A 119 12.29 -12.50 24.36
N LYS A 120 13.14 -12.13 25.32
CA LYS A 120 12.75 -11.28 26.45
C LYS A 120 12.28 -9.89 26.00
N TRP A 121 12.98 -9.30 25.03
CA TRP A 121 12.59 -8.01 24.42
C TRP A 121 11.26 -8.14 23.68
N ILE A 122 11.10 -9.18 22.84
CA ILE A 122 9.88 -9.42 22.07
C ILE A 122 8.68 -9.69 23.00
N ASP A 123 8.85 -10.51 24.03
CA ASP A 123 7.80 -10.83 25.02
C ASP A 123 7.33 -9.60 25.78
N TYR A 124 8.24 -8.68 26.12
CA TYR A 124 7.89 -7.44 26.81
C TYR A 124 7.01 -6.54 25.94
N TYR A 125 7.43 -6.22 24.72
CA TYR A 125 6.67 -5.33 23.84
C TYR A 125 5.39 -5.98 23.26
N SER A 126 5.32 -7.31 23.21
CA SER A 126 4.07 -8.04 22.88
C SER A 126 3.16 -8.30 24.10
N SER A 127 3.58 -7.91 25.31
CA SER A 127 2.83 -8.19 26.53
C SER A 127 1.53 -7.40 26.61
N LYS A 128 0.54 -7.97 27.31
CA LYS A 128 -0.71 -7.27 27.62
C LYS A 128 -0.50 -6.04 28.50
N SER A 129 0.52 -6.03 29.35
CA SER A 129 0.87 -4.88 30.19
C SER A 129 1.38 -3.71 29.35
N PHE A 130 2.31 -3.96 28.41
CA PHE A 130 2.81 -2.90 27.52
C PHE A 130 1.72 -2.37 26.58
N GLU A 131 0.83 -3.24 26.09
CA GLU A 131 -0.35 -2.81 25.34
C GLU A 131 -1.26 -1.91 26.19
N ALA A 132 -1.48 -2.22 27.47
CA ALA A 132 -2.30 -1.40 28.35
C ALA A 132 -1.68 -0.01 28.59
N GLU A 133 -0.36 0.08 28.75
CA GLU A 133 0.37 1.35 28.85
C GLU A 133 0.28 2.16 27.54
N THR A 134 0.34 1.48 26.39
CA THR A 134 0.16 2.09 25.07
C THR A 134 -1.25 2.66 24.89
N VAL A 135 -2.28 1.92 25.30
CA VAL A 135 -3.67 2.41 25.28
C VAL A 135 -3.83 3.59 26.24
N GLN A 136 -3.17 3.56 27.40
CA GLN A 136 -3.25 4.65 28.38
C GLN A 136 -2.73 6.00 27.82
N ILE A 137 -1.62 6.00 27.07
CA ILE A 137 -1.11 7.23 26.45
C ILE A 137 -2.00 7.72 25.29
N GLU A 138 -2.68 6.82 24.58
CA GLU A 138 -3.65 7.17 23.54
C GLU A 138 -4.92 7.77 24.13
N GLU A 139 -5.48 7.16 25.18
CA GLU A 139 -6.62 7.72 25.90
C GLU A 139 -6.29 9.08 26.53
N LEU A 140 -5.06 9.27 26.99
CA LEU A 140 -4.59 10.58 27.45
C LEU A 140 -4.54 11.59 26.30
N LEU A 141 -4.03 11.20 25.13
CA LEU A 141 -4.01 12.06 23.95
C LEU A 141 -5.43 12.46 23.53
N ASP A 142 -6.38 11.53 23.52
CA ASP A 142 -7.79 11.79 23.22
C ASP A 142 -8.38 12.82 24.19
N LYS A 143 -8.16 12.64 25.50
CA LYS A 143 -8.62 13.57 26.55
C LYS A 143 -8.04 14.98 26.36
N LEU A 144 -6.72 15.07 26.17
CA LEU A 144 -6.02 16.35 25.95
C LEU A 144 -6.43 17.03 24.64
N SER A 145 -7.00 16.28 23.70
CA SER A 145 -7.45 16.80 22.40
C SER A 145 -8.89 17.35 22.42
N VAL A 146 -9.73 16.96 23.38
CA VAL A 146 -11.12 17.43 23.52
C VAL A 146 -11.28 18.95 23.46
N PRO A 147 -10.46 19.77 24.16
CA PRO A 147 -10.63 21.22 24.15
C PRO A 147 -10.03 21.93 22.93
N LEU A 148 -9.41 21.20 21.99
CA LEU A 148 -8.67 21.78 20.87
C LEU A 148 -9.56 22.17 19.70
N THR A 149 -9.13 23.19 18.96
CA THR A 149 -9.73 23.62 17.69
C THR A 149 -9.30 22.72 16.53
N GLY A 150 -10.00 22.81 15.39
CA GLY A 150 -9.66 22.02 14.19
C GLY A 150 -8.22 22.23 13.71
N GLU A 151 -7.73 23.47 13.70
CA GLU A 151 -6.34 23.77 13.31
C GLU A 151 -5.31 23.13 14.28
N GLU A 152 -5.66 23.03 15.56
CA GLU A 152 -4.80 22.43 16.59
C GLU A 152 -4.80 20.90 16.52
N LEU A 153 -5.94 20.30 16.15
CA LEU A 153 -6.05 18.87 15.85
C LEU A 153 -5.22 18.52 14.61
N ASP A 154 -5.30 19.31 13.54
CA ASP A 154 -4.47 19.15 12.34
C ASP A 154 -2.96 19.21 12.68
N LEU A 155 -2.58 20.06 13.64
CA LEU A 155 -1.20 20.15 14.10
C LEU A 155 -0.78 18.91 14.91
N ILE A 156 -1.64 18.41 15.81
CA ILE A 156 -1.38 17.15 16.54
C ILE A 156 -1.20 15.98 15.57
N GLU A 157 -2.04 15.88 14.55
CA GLU A 157 -1.94 14.85 13.52
C GLU A 157 -0.57 14.94 12.79
N LYS A 158 -0.15 16.15 12.40
CA LYS A 158 1.17 16.37 11.78
C LYS A 158 2.32 15.98 12.71
N LEU A 159 2.23 16.31 14.01
CA LEU A 159 3.25 15.95 15.00
C LEU A 159 3.35 14.43 15.18
N TYR A 160 2.21 13.75 15.27
CA TYR A 160 2.15 12.29 15.36
C TYR A 160 2.79 11.63 14.14
N HIS A 161 2.39 12.06 12.93
CA HIS A 161 2.96 11.55 11.68
C HIS A 161 4.48 11.79 11.58
N GLN A 162 4.94 12.98 11.99
CA GLN A 162 6.36 13.29 11.98
C GLN A 162 7.14 12.43 12.99
N ALA A 163 6.60 12.19 14.18
CA ALA A 163 7.19 11.28 15.15
C ALA A 163 7.27 9.83 14.61
N MET A 164 6.21 9.29 14.02
CA MET A 164 6.23 7.95 13.42
C MET A 164 7.28 7.83 12.30
N LYS A 165 7.44 8.87 11.49
CA LYS A 165 8.47 8.91 10.45
C LYS A 165 9.88 8.92 11.06
N LEU A 166 10.11 9.72 12.11
CA LEU A 166 11.40 9.78 12.79
C LEU A 166 11.74 8.45 13.48
N GLU A 167 10.77 7.75 14.03
CA GLU A 167 10.96 6.39 14.56
C GLU A 167 11.35 5.39 13.46
N THR A 168 10.69 5.46 12.30
CA THR A 168 11.08 4.63 11.14
C THR A 168 12.51 4.94 10.68
N GLU A 169 12.90 6.23 10.66
CA GLU A 169 14.28 6.65 10.38
C GLU A 169 15.25 6.15 11.45
N PHE A 170 14.86 6.15 12.73
CA PHE A 170 15.65 5.63 13.84
C PHE A 170 15.98 4.15 13.67
N PHE A 171 15.00 3.30 13.33
CA PHE A 171 15.24 1.88 13.04
C PHE A 171 16.09 1.68 11.79
N SER A 172 15.83 2.44 10.73
CA SER A 172 16.55 2.34 9.46
C SER A 172 18.03 2.75 9.55
N ALA A 173 18.37 3.61 10.51
CA ALA A 173 19.73 4.08 10.73
C ALA A 173 20.60 3.12 11.55
N GLN A 174 20.01 2.06 12.14
CA GLN A 174 20.78 1.12 12.95
C GLN A 174 21.69 0.24 12.08
N PRO A 175 22.93 -0.02 12.51
CA PRO A 175 23.84 -0.87 11.74
C PRO A 175 23.34 -2.32 11.73
N ILE A 176 23.15 -2.88 10.54
CA ILE A 176 22.82 -4.29 10.35
C ILE A 176 24.07 -4.99 9.81
N THR A 177 24.77 -5.73 10.67
CA THR A 177 26.00 -6.46 10.29
C THR A 177 25.70 -7.64 9.35
N GLN A 178 24.52 -8.25 9.47
CA GLN A 178 24.06 -9.35 8.64
C GLN A 178 22.55 -9.25 8.40
N GLN A 179 22.13 -9.26 7.14
CA GLN A 179 20.71 -9.28 6.79
C GLN A 179 20.13 -10.67 7.03
N SER A 180 19.13 -10.76 7.91
CA SER A 180 18.42 -12.02 8.20
C SER A 180 17.35 -12.37 7.17
N VAL A 181 16.82 -11.36 6.48
CA VAL A 181 15.88 -11.50 5.36
C VAL A 181 16.47 -10.75 4.18
N VAL A 182 16.64 -11.46 3.06
CA VAL A 182 17.29 -10.93 1.88
C VAL A 182 16.21 -10.48 0.87
N PRO A 183 16.26 -9.25 0.33
CA PRO A 183 15.35 -8.83 -0.72
C PRO A 183 15.39 -9.75 -1.93
N LEU A 184 14.29 -9.82 -2.68
CA LEU A 184 14.15 -10.68 -3.87
C LEU A 184 15.29 -10.47 -4.87
N THR A 185 15.67 -9.20 -5.09
CA THR A 185 16.76 -8.80 -5.99
C THR A 185 18.17 -9.21 -5.54
N LYS A 186 18.32 -9.70 -4.31
CA LYS A 186 19.61 -10.11 -3.72
C LYS A 186 19.67 -11.60 -3.39
N LEU A 187 18.68 -12.40 -3.79
CA LEU A 187 18.69 -13.84 -3.56
C LEU A 187 19.91 -14.48 -4.25
N ASN A 188 20.55 -15.44 -3.57
CA ASN A 188 21.84 -16.05 -3.97
C ASN A 188 21.80 -16.92 -5.24
N ASP A 189 20.61 -17.16 -5.79
CA ASP A 189 20.45 -17.90 -7.04
C ASP A 189 20.68 -16.91 -8.20
N PRO A 190 21.46 -17.21 -9.25
CA PRO A 190 21.71 -16.26 -10.34
C PRO A 190 20.41 -16.01 -11.12
N ILE A 191 19.61 -15.06 -10.65
CA ILE A 191 18.50 -14.49 -11.38
C ILE A 191 19.13 -13.67 -12.51
N GLU A 192 19.06 -14.18 -13.73
CA GLU A 192 19.59 -13.46 -14.88
C GLU A 192 18.65 -12.32 -15.29
N ARG A 193 17.35 -12.48 -14.98
CA ARG A 193 16.30 -11.52 -15.31
C ARG A 193 15.13 -11.55 -14.33
N LEU A 194 14.67 -10.39 -13.93
CA LEU A 194 13.48 -10.20 -13.10
C LEU A 194 12.37 -9.56 -13.95
N TYR A 195 11.24 -10.26 -14.09
CA TYR A 195 10.03 -9.70 -14.68
C TYR A 195 9.10 -9.23 -13.56
N ILE A 196 8.68 -7.96 -13.62
CA ILE A 196 7.66 -7.42 -12.73
C ILE A 196 6.47 -6.98 -13.59
N PHE A 197 5.36 -7.68 -13.39
CA PHE A 197 4.07 -7.36 -13.96
C PHE A 197 3.20 -6.70 -12.91
N SER A 198 2.41 -5.71 -13.30
CA SER A 198 1.42 -5.08 -12.43
C SER A 198 0.11 -4.84 -13.14
N GLY A 199 -0.99 -5.12 -12.44
CA GLY A 199 -2.28 -4.50 -12.73
C GLY A 199 -2.19 -2.97 -12.60
N PHE A 200 -3.12 -2.25 -13.24
CA PHE A 200 -3.23 -0.80 -13.08
C PHE A 200 -4.37 -0.43 -12.14
N ASP A 201 -5.61 -0.73 -12.55
CA ASP A 201 -6.82 -0.41 -11.80
C ASP A 201 -6.87 -1.16 -10.46
N LEU A 202 -7.20 -0.44 -9.38
CA LEU A 202 -7.27 -0.96 -8.01
C LEU A 202 -5.99 -1.65 -7.53
N THR A 203 -4.87 -1.40 -8.22
CA THR A 203 -3.56 -1.99 -7.96
C THR A 203 -2.53 -0.87 -7.84
N CYS A 204 -2.28 -0.16 -8.94
CA CYS A 204 -1.49 1.07 -8.95
C CYS A 204 -2.36 2.27 -8.55
N THR A 205 -3.60 2.32 -9.03
CA THR A 205 -4.52 3.46 -8.84
C THR A 205 -5.52 3.20 -7.72
N ILE A 206 -5.95 4.26 -7.05
CA ILE A 206 -7.01 4.20 -6.03
C ILE A 206 -8.40 4.18 -6.68
N VAL A 207 -8.53 4.84 -7.84
CA VAL A 207 -9.77 4.98 -8.59
C VAL A 207 -9.64 4.20 -9.90
N ASP A 208 -10.73 3.53 -10.28
CA ASP A 208 -10.82 2.79 -11.54
C ASP A 208 -10.75 3.74 -12.75
N SER A 209 -9.96 3.37 -13.76
CA SER A 209 -9.76 4.21 -14.95
C SER A 209 -11.03 4.40 -15.77
N SER A 210 -11.97 3.45 -15.77
CA SER A 210 -13.25 3.59 -16.49
C SER A 210 -14.08 4.74 -15.93
N ALA A 211 -14.12 4.90 -14.61
CA ALA A 211 -14.82 6.00 -13.94
C ALA A 211 -14.19 7.36 -14.27
N ILE A 212 -12.86 7.42 -14.40
CA ILE A 212 -12.14 8.64 -14.79
C ILE A 212 -12.46 9.01 -16.24
N LEU A 213 -12.42 8.04 -17.15
CA LEU A 213 -12.75 8.27 -18.56
C LEU A 213 -14.22 8.68 -18.75
N ALA A 214 -15.13 8.10 -17.97
CA ALA A 214 -16.54 8.49 -17.95
C ALA A 214 -16.73 9.92 -17.43
N GLU A 215 -16.06 10.31 -16.34
CA GLU A 215 -16.17 11.69 -15.83
C GLU A 215 -15.57 12.71 -16.83
N ILE A 216 -14.49 12.37 -17.53
CA ILE A 216 -13.98 13.21 -18.63
C ILE A 216 -15.04 13.35 -19.73
N ALA A 217 -15.72 12.27 -20.11
CA ALA A 217 -16.79 12.31 -21.10
C ALA A 217 -17.95 13.21 -20.67
N ILE A 218 -18.40 13.08 -19.41
CA ILE A 218 -19.46 13.90 -18.83
C ILE A 218 -19.05 15.38 -18.82
N LEU A 219 -17.84 15.71 -18.37
CA LEU A 219 -17.32 17.08 -18.36
C LEU A 219 -17.14 17.65 -19.77
N THR A 220 -16.77 16.81 -20.74
CA THR A 220 -16.66 17.21 -22.14
C THR A 220 -18.03 17.61 -22.70
N ALA A 221 -19.07 16.82 -22.40
CA ALA A 221 -20.45 17.17 -22.72
C ALA A 221 -20.89 18.48 -22.03
N SER A 222 -20.45 18.73 -20.79
CA SER A 222 -20.70 20.01 -20.09
C SER A 222 -19.93 21.21 -20.66
N LYS A 223 -18.81 21.04 -21.35
CA LYS A 223 -18.10 22.18 -21.97
C LYS A 223 -18.81 22.70 -23.22
N ILE A 224 -19.57 21.84 -23.89
CA ILE A 224 -20.50 22.22 -24.98
C ILE A 224 -21.67 23.07 -24.43
N ASP A 225 -21.89 23.05 -23.10
CA ASP A 225 -22.99 23.69 -22.36
C ASP A 225 -22.95 25.23 -22.27
N GLN A 226 -21.84 25.88 -22.62
CA GLN A 226 -21.73 27.34 -22.50
C GLN A 226 -22.56 28.14 -23.54
N GLY A 227 -23.48 27.50 -24.28
CA GLY A 227 -24.22 28.14 -25.38
C GLY A 227 -25.75 28.02 -25.40
N ILE A 228 -26.40 26.92 -24.98
CA ILE A 228 -27.83 26.64 -25.27
C ILE A 228 -28.46 25.73 -24.19
N ALA A 229 -29.73 25.95 -23.81
CA ALA A 229 -30.47 25.14 -22.82
C ALA A 229 -30.59 23.63 -23.14
N GLU A 230 -30.45 23.25 -24.42
CA GLU A 230 -30.40 21.86 -24.88
C GLU A 230 -29.14 21.12 -24.41
N ALA A 231 -28.06 21.83 -24.08
CA ALA A 231 -26.78 21.23 -23.71
C ALA A 231 -26.69 20.81 -22.22
N LYS A 232 -27.40 21.49 -21.30
CA LYS A 232 -27.56 21.04 -19.90
C LYS A 232 -28.21 19.67 -19.80
N LYS A 233 -29.15 19.42 -20.71
CA LYS A 233 -29.83 18.14 -20.85
C LYS A 233 -28.84 17.04 -21.28
N ILE A 234 -27.95 17.31 -22.24
CA ILE A 234 -26.94 16.34 -22.73
C ILE A 234 -26.00 15.89 -21.60
N SER A 235 -25.49 16.80 -20.77
CA SER A 235 -24.60 16.42 -19.65
C SER A 235 -25.33 15.60 -18.58
N SER A 236 -26.58 15.97 -18.24
CA SER A 236 -27.43 15.21 -17.33
C SER A 236 -27.77 13.82 -17.88
N ASP A 237 -28.04 13.73 -19.18
CA ASP A 237 -28.32 12.47 -19.88
C ASP A 237 -27.06 11.58 -19.90
N MET A 238 -25.87 12.15 -20.09
CA MET A 238 -24.59 11.41 -20.00
C MET A 238 -24.31 10.88 -18.61
N ARG A 239 -24.52 11.68 -17.55
CA ARG A 239 -24.35 11.21 -16.17
C ARG A 239 -25.34 10.07 -15.86
N SER A 240 -26.60 10.23 -16.26
CA SER A 240 -27.62 9.18 -16.09
C SER A 240 -27.28 7.91 -16.88
N SER A 241 -26.72 8.05 -18.08
CA SER A 241 -26.25 6.92 -18.89
C SER A 241 -25.10 6.19 -18.21
N TRP A 242 -24.14 6.91 -17.62
CA TRP A 242 -23.03 6.31 -16.87
C TRP A 242 -23.52 5.59 -15.63
N ASP A 243 -24.39 6.24 -14.85
CA ASP A 243 -24.97 5.65 -13.64
C ASP A 243 -25.70 4.34 -13.98
N ALA A 244 -26.46 4.31 -15.09
CA ALA A 244 -27.13 3.10 -15.57
C ALA A 244 -26.15 2.01 -16.01
N LEU A 245 -25.10 2.35 -16.77
CA LEU A 245 -24.08 1.40 -17.23
C LEU A 245 -23.28 0.82 -16.06
N SER A 246 -22.84 1.66 -15.13
CA SER A 246 -22.05 1.28 -13.96
C SER A 246 -22.86 0.46 -12.96
N SER A 247 -24.13 0.83 -12.71
CA SER A 247 -25.01 0.07 -11.82
C SER A 247 -25.28 -1.32 -12.40
N LYS A 248 -25.62 -1.39 -13.69
CA LYS A 248 -25.84 -2.65 -14.39
C LYS A 248 -24.59 -3.52 -14.45
N TYR A 249 -23.42 -2.91 -14.66
CA TYR A 249 -22.14 -3.64 -14.56
C TYR A 249 -21.95 -4.25 -13.18
N THR A 250 -22.16 -3.48 -12.12
CA THR A 250 -21.96 -3.95 -10.74
C THR A 250 -22.89 -5.11 -10.40
N GLU A 251 -24.18 -5.00 -10.75
CA GLU A 251 -25.17 -6.06 -10.52
C GLU A 251 -24.83 -7.34 -11.29
N GLU A 252 -24.56 -7.23 -12.59
CA GLU A 252 -24.25 -8.38 -13.43
C GLU A 252 -22.88 -8.99 -13.13
N TYR A 253 -21.91 -8.18 -12.69
CA TYR A 253 -20.59 -8.64 -12.25
C TYR A 253 -20.72 -9.54 -11.03
N GLU A 254 -21.49 -9.10 -10.01
CA GLU A 254 -21.67 -9.91 -8.81
C GLU A 254 -22.38 -11.24 -9.14
N ALA A 255 -23.44 -11.20 -9.95
CA ALA A 255 -24.11 -12.40 -10.43
C ALA A 255 -23.18 -13.30 -11.27
N CYS A 256 -22.29 -12.70 -12.08
CA CYS A 256 -21.29 -13.45 -12.83
C CYS A 256 -20.33 -14.15 -11.87
N ILE A 257 -19.76 -13.44 -10.90
CA ILE A 257 -18.84 -13.99 -9.89
C ILE A 257 -19.52 -15.13 -9.12
N GLU A 258 -20.76 -14.95 -8.65
CA GLU A 258 -21.52 -16.03 -7.98
C GLU A 258 -21.66 -17.27 -8.88
N GLY A 259 -21.91 -17.07 -10.17
CA GLY A 259 -21.96 -18.15 -11.15
C GLY A 259 -20.64 -18.88 -11.39
N LEU A 260 -19.50 -18.24 -11.09
CA LEU A 260 -18.16 -18.86 -11.23
C LEU A 260 -17.84 -19.82 -10.09
N LEU A 261 -18.42 -19.60 -8.91
CA LEU A 261 -18.05 -20.30 -7.69
C LEU A 261 -18.58 -21.74 -7.72
N PRO A 262 -17.72 -22.76 -7.49
CA PRO A 262 -18.22 -24.11 -7.28
C PRO A 262 -19.11 -24.16 -6.03
N LYS A 263 -20.04 -25.11 -5.99
CA LYS A 263 -21.03 -25.23 -4.91
C LYS A 263 -20.40 -25.52 -3.54
N GLU A 264 -19.24 -26.16 -3.53
CA GLU A 264 -18.47 -26.48 -2.34
C GLU A 264 -17.05 -25.93 -2.51
N GLU A 265 -16.45 -25.47 -1.41
CA GLU A 265 -15.06 -25.01 -1.40
C GLU A 265 -14.13 -26.20 -1.65
N VAL A 266 -13.24 -26.06 -2.64
CA VAL A 266 -12.30 -27.13 -2.97
C VAL A 266 -11.18 -27.17 -1.94
N LYS A 267 -10.87 -28.36 -1.42
CA LYS A 267 -9.82 -28.55 -0.40
C LYS A 267 -8.39 -28.40 -0.92
N GLU A 268 -8.20 -28.68 -2.21
CA GLU A 268 -6.92 -28.61 -2.89
C GLU A 268 -6.98 -27.57 -4.01
N PHE A 269 -5.85 -26.92 -4.27
CA PHE A 269 -5.75 -25.90 -5.31
C PHE A 269 -6.00 -26.50 -6.71
N ASP A 270 -6.99 -25.96 -7.42
CA ASP A 270 -7.38 -26.40 -8.76
C ASP A 270 -7.30 -25.24 -9.77
N TYR A 271 -6.13 -25.09 -10.38
CA TYR A 271 -5.89 -24.04 -11.37
C TYR A 271 -6.72 -24.22 -12.64
N GLU A 272 -6.87 -25.45 -13.13
CA GLU A 272 -7.54 -25.72 -14.42
C GLU A 272 -9.03 -25.40 -14.33
N HIS A 273 -9.67 -25.77 -13.23
CA HIS A 273 -11.06 -25.41 -13.00
C HIS A 273 -11.22 -23.90 -12.80
N LEU A 274 -10.34 -23.25 -12.03
CA LEU A 274 -10.36 -21.80 -11.87
C LEU A 274 -10.22 -21.07 -13.21
N HIS A 275 -9.27 -21.49 -14.04
CA HIS A 275 -9.04 -20.96 -15.38
C HIS A 275 -10.31 -21.06 -16.23
N LYS A 276 -10.88 -22.27 -16.31
CA LYS A 276 -12.11 -22.51 -17.06
C LYS A 276 -13.30 -21.70 -16.55
N SER A 277 -13.43 -21.51 -15.23
CA SER A 277 -14.48 -20.66 -14.68
C SER A 277 -14.27 -19.18 -15.07
N LEU A 278 -13.03 -18.68 -15.01
CA LEU A 278 -12.72 -17.30 -15.39
C LEU A 278 -12.84 -17.02 -16.90
N GLU A 279 -12.93 -18.03 -17.77
CA GLU A 279 -13.35 -17.86 -19.17
C GLU A 279 -14.79 -17.33 -19.28
N GLN A 280 -15.67 -17.64 -18.33
CA GLN A 280 -17.03 -17.10 -18.31
C GLN A 280 -17.02 -15.59 -18.02
N LEU A 281 -16.10 -15.14 -17.15
CA LEU A 281 -15.89 -13.72 -16.89
C LEU A 281 -15.44 -12.99 -18.17
N ALA A 282 -14.63 -13.63 -19.01
CA ALA A 282 -14.23 -13.05 -20.31
C ALA A 282 -15.44 -12.73 -21.22
N ASN A 283 -16.46 -13.59 -21.22
CA ASN A 283 -17.69 -13.34 -21.99
C ASN A 283 -18.55 -12.23 -21.38
N PHE A 284 -18.56 -12.12 -20.05
CA PHE A 284 -19.19 -11.00 -19.37
C PHE A 284 -18.53 -9.68 -19.75
N GLU A 285 -17.21 -9.56 -19.62
CA GLU A 285 -16.45 -8.34 -19.90
C GLU A 285 -16.59 -7.90 -21.37
N LYS A 286 -16.59 -8.85 -22.31
CA LYS A 286 -16.85 -8.57 -23.73
C LYS A 286 -18.19 -7.87 -23.93
N ARG A 287 -19.26 -8.40 -23.33
CA ARG A 287 -20.61 -7.83 -23.47
C ARG A 287 -20.71 -6.46 -22.82
N THR A 288 -20.12 -6.26 -21.64
CA THR A 288 -20.18 -4.97 -20.94
C THR A 288 -19.41 -3.89 -21.68
N ASN A 289 -18.23 -4.21 -22.21
CA ASN A 289 -17.45 -3.31 -23.07
C ASN A 289 -18.16 -3.00 -24.39
N SER A 290 -18.93 -3.92 -24.97
CA SER A 290 -19.76 -3.60 -26.15
C SER A 290 -20.83 -2.55 -25.81
N ARG A 291 -21.52 -2.66 -24.66
CA ARG A 291 -22.49 -1.62 -24.22
C ARG A 291 -21.83 -0.26 -23.99
N VAL A 292 -20.62 -0.31 -23.42
CA VAL A 292 -19.53 0.68 -23.57
C VAL A 292 -19.64 1.56 -24.80
N VAL A 293 -19.15 0.96 -25.88
CA VAL A 293 -19.01 1.52 -27.21
C VAL A 293 -20.37 1.87 -27.82
N GLU A 294 -21.36 0.98 -27.73
CA GLU A 294 -22.71 1.17 -28.29
C GLU A 294 -23.45 2.38 -27.69
N SER A 295 -23.18 2.72 -26.42
CA SER A 295 -23.76 3.92 -25.81
C SER A 295 -23.28 5.21 -26.44
N GLY A 296 -22.13 5.20 -27.14
CA GLY A 296 -21.49 6.37 -27.71
C GLY A 296 -20.91 7.33 -26.66
N MET A 297 -20.94 6.98 -25.36
CA MET A 297 -20.54 7.86 -24.26
C MET A 297 -19.12 8.41 -24.41
N LEU A 298 -18.20 7.60 -24.96
CA LEU A 298 -16.79 7.95 -25.07
C LEU A 298 -16.48 8.82 -26.30
N ARG A 299 -17.48 9.07 -27.17
CA ARG A 299 -17.32 9.92 -28.35
C ARG A 299 -17.14 11.38 -27.93
N GLY A 300 -16.22 12.07 -28.59
CA GLY A 300 -15.96 13.49 -28.34
C GLY A 300 -14.93 13.75 -27.23
N VAL A 301 -14.56 12.73 -26.44
CA VAL A 301 -13.52 12.85 -25.41
C VAL A 301 -12.20 13.31 -26.04
N ASN A 302 -11.59 14.34 -25.45
CA ASN A 302 -10.36 14.93 -25.96
C ASN A 302 -9.11 14.24 -25.36
N LEU A 303 -8.15 13.88 -26.21
CA LEU A 303 -6.88 13.26 -25.81
C LEU A 303 -6.11 14.10 -24.77
N HIS A 304 -6.14 15.43 -24.86
CA HIS A 304 -5.47 16.29 -23.90
C HIS A 304 -6.12 16.24 -22.50
N ASP A 305 -7.44 16.08 -22.44
CA ASP A 305 -8.15 15.91 -21.16
C ASP A 305 -7.79 14.55 -20.52
N ILE A 306 -7.68 13.48 -21.32
CA ILE A 306 -7.19 12.17 -20.86
C ILE A 306 -5.77 12.28 -20.30
N LYS A 307 -4.85 12.89 -21.07
CA LYS A 307 -3.45 13.04 -20.65
C LYS A 307 -3.32 13.85 -19.36
N ARG A 308 -4.06 14.95 -19.26
CA ARG A 308 -4.10 15.78 -18.05
C ARG A 308 -4.62 15.02 -16.85
N ALA A 309 -5.68 14.21 -17.02
CA ALA A 309 -6.20 13.37 -15.94
C ALA A 309 -5.17 12.32 -15.50
N GLY A 310 -4.48 11.69 -16.46
CA GLY A 310 -3.42 10.72 -16.18
C GLY A 310 -2.27 11.34 -15.38
N GLU A 311 -1.80 12.54 -15.76
CA GLU A 311 -0.71 13.24 -15.07
C GLU A 311 -1.02 13.55 -13.59
N HIS A 312 -2.30 13.78 -13.26
CA HIS A 312 -2.78 14.11 -11.92
C HIS A 312 -3.41 12.91 -11.19
N LEU A 313 -3.28 11.71 -11.77
CA LEU A 313 -3.87 10.51 -11.23
C LEU A 313 -3.24 10.15 -9.89
N LYS A 314 -4.09 9.91 -8.88
CA LYS A 314 -3.63 9.45 -7.57
C LYS A 314 -3.33 7.96 -7.62
N LEU A 315 -2.05 7.64 -7.45
CA LEU A 315 -1.59 6.27 -7.24
C LEU A 315 -1.64 5.93 -5.75
N HIS A 316 -1.70 4.64 -5.43
CA HIS A 316 -1.56 4.16 -4.05
C HIS A 316 -0.23 4.60 -3.45
N ASP A 317 -0.23 4.86 -2.13
CA ASP A 317 0.95 5.25 -1.39
C ASP A 317 2.10 4.24 -1.58
N GLY A 318 3.29 4.76 -1.86
CA GLY A 318 4.49 3.98 -2.18
C GLY A 318 4.59 3.46 -3.62
N CYS A 319 3.52 3.48 -4.42
CA CYS A 319 3.53 2.97 -5.81
C CYS A 319 4.51 3.77 -6.69
N LYS A 320 4.40 5.10 -6.64
CA LYS A 320 5.32 6.01 -7.35
C LYS A 320 6.77 5.73 -6.98
N ASP A 321 7.07 5.65 -5.69
CA ASP A 321 8.42 5.44 -5.17
C ASP A 321 8.98 4.08 -5.59
N PHE A 322 8.16 3.04 -5.56
CA PHE A 322 8.52 1.70 -6.02
C PHE A 322 9.01 1.74 -7.47
N PHE A 323 8.20 2.27 -8.39
CA PHE A 323 8.54 2.34 -9.82
C PHE A 323 9.77 3.22 -10.08
N GLN A 324 9.92 4.33 -9.37
CA GLN A 324 11.12 5.17 -9.48
C GLN A 324 12.38 4.45 -8.99
N LYS A 325 12.31 3.69 -7.89
CA LYS A 325 13.45 2.96 -7.33
C LYS A 325 13.83 1.74 -8.16
N ILE A 326 12.86 0.94 -8.63
CA ILE A 326 13.15 -0.24 -9.46
C ILE A 326 13.75 0.14 -10.81
N VAL A 327 13.32 1.27 -11.40
CA VAL A 327 13.95 1.81 -12.62
C VAL A 327 15.41 2.13 -12.39
N LYS A 328 15.76 2.81 -11.28
CA LYS A 328 17.17 3.06 -10.94
C LYS A 328 17.98 1.78 -10.77
N LYS A 329 17.34 0.68 -10.34
CA LYS A 329 18.01 -0.62 -10.19
C LYS A 329 18.34 -1.30 -11.53
N LYS A 330 17.72 -0.88 -12.64
CA LYS A 330 18.04 -1.39 -13.98
C LYS A 330 19.50 -1.14 -14.40
N GLU A 331 20.19 -0.18 -13.78
CA GLU A 331 21.62 0.04 -13.97
C GLU A 331 22.48 -1.15 -13.51
N THR A 332 21.95 -1.96 -12.58
CA THR A 332 22.68 -3.05 -11.93
C THR A 332 22.02 -4.42 -12.10
N LEU A 333 20.75 -4.46 -12.51
CA LEU A 333 19.92 -5.65 -12.61
C LEU A 333 19.19 -5.66 -13.95
N THR A 334 19.03 -6.83 -14.56
CA THR A 334 18.16 -7.00 -15.73
C THR A 334 16.72 -7.08 -15.25
N VAL A 335 15.98 -5.96 -15.32
CA VAL A 335 14.57 -5.90 -14.89
C VAL A 335 13.69 -5.45 -16.05
N ASP A 336 12.63 -6.22 -16.33
CA ASP A 336 11.58 -5.89 -17.28
C ASP A 336 10.29 -5.55 -16.53
N LEU A 337 9.73 -4.38 -16.82
CA LEU A 337 8.57 -3.83 -16.13
C LEU A 337 7.38 -3.74 -17.08
N HIS A 338 6.25 -4.32 -16.68
CA HIS A 338 5.05 -4.42 -17.52
C HIS A 338 3.80 -4.02 -16.75
N ILE A 339 2.96 -3.19 -17.37
CA ILE A 339 1.62 -2.85 -16.87
C ILE A 339 0.58 -3.55 -17.75
N LEU A 340 -0.35 -4.28 -17.14
CA LEU A 340 -1.44 -4.98 -17.82
C LEU A 340 -2.78 -4.45 -17.30
N SER A 341 -3.62 -3.89 -18.18
CA SER A 341 -4.86 -3.24 -17.76
C SER A 341 -5.97 -3.32 -18.81
N TYR A 342 -7.20 -3.45 -18.32
CA TYR A 342 -8.42 -3.34 -19.14
C TYR A 342 -8.79 -1.90 -19.49
N CYS A 343 -8.04 -0.91 -18.97
CA CYS A 343 -8.27 0.51 -19.24
C CYS A 343 -8.57 0.73 -20.71
N TRP A 344 -9.64 1.45 -21.00
CA TRP A 344 -10.10 1.63 -22.38
C TRP A 344 -9.15 2.50 -23.21
N CYS A 345 -8.27 3.28 -22.57
CA CYS A 345 -7.33 4.16 -23.25
C CYS A 345 -5.96 4.19 -22.56
N ALA A 346 -4.96 3.55 -23.18
CA ALA A 346 -3.61 3.48 -22.64
C ALA A 346 -2.92 4.84 -22.48
N ASP A 347 -3.35 5.91 -23.16
CA ASP A 347 -2.83 7.27 -22.93
C ASP A 347 -3.02 7.74 -21.49
N LEU A 348 -4.09 7.30 -20.79
CA LEU A 348 -4.27 7.60 -19.37
C LEU A 348 -3.14 7.00 -18.53
N ILE A 349 -2.81 5.73 -18.79
CA ILE A 349 -1.74 4.99 -18.11
C ILE A 349 -0.38 5.61 -18.45
N ARG A 350 -0.13 5.88 -19.73
CA ARG A 350 1.11 6.50 -20.21
C ARG A 350 1.35 7.84 -19.53
N SER A 351 0.33 8.69 -19.43
CA SER A 351 0.43 9.98 -18.77
C SER A 351 0.68 9.87 -17.27
N ALA A 352 0.06 8.89 -16.59
CA ALA A 352 0.34 8.62 -15.18
C ALA A 352 1.81 8.23 -14.96
N PHE A 353 2.33 7.30 -15.75
CA PHE A 353 3.74 6.89 -15.62
C PHE A 353 4.75 7.90 -16.19
N SER A 354 4.30 8.81 -17.05
CA SER A 354 5.06 10.00 -17.45
C SER A 354 5.28 10.94 -16.26
N SER A 355 4.23 11.23 -15.46
CA SER A 355 4.36 12.08 -14.27
C SER A 355 5.13 11.41 -13.12
N VAL A 356 5.15 10.07 -13.08
CA VAL A 356 6.07 9.30 -12.22
C VAL A 356 7.53 9.42 -12.70
N GLY A 357 7.76 9.61 -14.00
CA GLY A 357 9.10 9.72 -14.60
C GLY A 357 9.72 8.38 -14.99
N CYS A 358 8.89 7.37 -15.30
CA CYS A 358 9.37 6.03 -15.67
C CYS A 358 8.73 5.46 -16.95
N LEU A 359 7.96 6.25 -17.70
CA LEU A 359 7.23 5.78 -18.89
C LEU A 359 8.13 5.03 -19.90
N ASN A 360 9.33 5.54 -20.20
CA ASN A 360 10.23 4.93 -21.18
C ASN A 360 10.82 3.59 -20.73
N GLU A 361 10.64 3.24 -19.46
CA GLU A 361 11.18 2.05 -18.82
C GLU A 361 10.12 0.96 -18.61
N LEU A 362 8.89 1.23 -19.08
CA LEU A 362 7.71 0.41 -18.88
C LEU A 362 7.11 0.00 -20.22
N SER A 363 6.70 -1.27 -20.31
CA SER A 363 5.82 -1.73 -21.37
C SER A 363 4.37 -1.72 -20.89
N ILE A 364 3.49 -1.01 -21.59
CA ILE A 364 2.07 -0.89 -21.26
C ILE A 364 1.26 -1.74 -22.23
N HIS A 365 0.51 -2.70 -21.70
CA HIS A 365 -0.41 -3.59 -22.41
C HIS A 365 -1.84 -3.24 -21.99
N SER A 366 -2.55 -2.52 -22.86
CA SER A 366 -3.92 -2.06 -22.58
C SER A 366 -4.67 -1.75 -23.88
N ASN A 367 -5.94 -1.35 -23.78
CA ASN A 367 -6.76 -0.98 -24.93
C ASN A 367 -6.43 0.45 -25.39
N GLU A 368 -6.83 0.78 -26.60
CA GLU A 368 -6.65 2.13 -27.16
C GLU A 368 -7.99 2.72 -27.59
N PHE A 369 -8.14 4.04 -27.43
CA PHE A 369 -9.20 4.76 -28.13
C PHE A 369 -8.80 4.98 -29.59
N ASN A 370 -9.80 4.94 -30.47
CA ASN A 370 -9.65 5.44 -31.82
C ASN A 370 -9.91 6.95 -31.84
N PHE A 371 -8.98 7.70 -32.45
CA PHE A 371 -9.06 9.16 -32.52
C PHE A 371 -9.15 9.65 -33.96
N GLU A 372 -9.95 10.69 -34.17
CA GLU A 372 -9.87 11.59 -35.33
C GLU A 372 -9.19 12.88 -34.87
N GLY A 373 -7.91 13.04 -35.24
CA GLY A 373 -7.07 14.09 -34.65
C GLY A 373 -6.86 13.87 -33.16
N SER A 374 -7.43 14.73 -32.31
CA SER A 374 -7.35 14.64 -30.85
C SER A 374 -8.67 14.27 -30.19
N ILE A 375 -9.68 13.88 -30.96
CA ILE A 375 -11.05 13.64 -30.49
C ILE A 375 -11.40 12.16 -30.67
N SER A 376 -11.84 11.53 -29.60
CA SER A 376 -12.25 10.12 -29.61
C SER A 376 -13.47 9.91 -30.51
N THR A 377 -13.45 8.88 -31.34
CA THR A 377 -14.61 8.46 -32.15
C THR A 377 -15.67 7.75 -31.31
N GLY A 378 -15.32 7.35 -30.08
CA GLY A 378 -16.12 6.50 -29.19
C GLY A 378 -15.82 5.01 -29.34
N GLU A 379 -15.06 4.62 -30.36
CA GLU A 379 -14.62 3.24 -30.58
C GLU A 379 -13.37 2.92 -29.76
N ILE A 380 -13.28 1.67 -29.30
CA ILE A 380 -12.13 1.15 -28.55
C ILE A 380 -11.48 0.03 -29.37
N ASP A 381 -10.18 0.13 -29.63
CA ASP A 381 -9.35 -0.97 -30.10
C ASP A 381 -9.03 -1.90 -28.92
N ILE A 382 -9.85 -2.96 -28.80
CA ILE A 382 -9.80 -3.90 -27.69
C ILE A 382 -8.69 -4.92 -27.91
N LYS A 383 -7.62 -4.79 -27.12
CA LYS A 383 -6.47 -5.70 -27.08
C LYS A 383 -6.48 -6.62 -25.87
N MET A 384 -7.09 -6.18 -24.77
CA MET A 384 -7.12 -6.89 -23.49
C MET A 384 -8.37 -6.52 -22.69
N GLN A 385 -9.21 -7.51 -22.39
CA GLN A 385 -10.47 -7.30 -21.66
C GLN A 385 -10.85 -8.46 -20.73
N SER A 386 -9.97 -9.46 -20.56
CA SER A 386 -10.27 -10.62 -19.74
C SER A 386 -9.06 -11.15 -18.98
N PRO A 387 -9.28 -11.96 -17.92
CA PRO A 387 -8.18 -12.60 -17.19
C PRO A 387 -7.31 -13.48 -18.10
N VAL A 388 -7.93 -14.10 -19.10
CA VAL A 388 -7.28 -14.98 -20.07
C VAL A 388 -6.36 -14.18 -20.99
N ASP A 389 -6.81 -13.00 -21.48
CA ASP A 389 -6.00 -12.11 -22.31
C ASP A 389 -4.73 -11.65 -21.55
N LYS A 390 -4.87 -11.36 -20.25
CA LYS A 390 -3.71 -11.02 -19.40
C LYS A 390 -2.71 -12.16 -19.30
N VAL A 391 -3.18 -13.40 -19.09
CA VAL A 391 -2.31 -14.57 -19.03
C VAL A 391 -1.59 -14.80 -20.36
N GLU A 392 -2.29 -14.64 -21.47
CA GLU A 392 -1.70 -14.74 -22.81
C GLU A 392 -0.59 -13.69 -23.00
N ALA A 393 -0.85 -12.43 -22.62
CA ALA A 393 0.15 -11.36 -22.68
C ALA A 393 1.39 -11.67 -21.81
N VAL A 394 1.21 -12.15 -20.57
CA VAL A 394 2.31 -12.56 -19.69
C VAL A 394 3.11 -13.71 -20.32
N ASN A 395 2.43 -14.75 -20.82
CA ASN A 395 3.10 -15.88 -21.47
C ASN A 395 3.88 -15.46 -22.70
N ASN A 396 3.33 -14.56 -23.52
CA ASN A 396 4.01 -14.03 -24.71
C ASN A 396 5.29 -13.28 -24.33
N VAL A 397 5.27 -12.48 -23.26
CA VAL A 397 6.46 -11.78 -22.75
C VAL A 397 7.50 -12.78 -22.23
N LEU A 398 7.09 -13.73 -21.40
CA LEU A 398 8.02 -14.70 -20.79
C LEU A 398 8.63 -15.66 -21.84
N ASN A 399 7.85 -16.07 -22.85
CA ASN A 399 8.30 -17.01 -23.88
C ASN A 399 9.28 -16.40 -24.89
N GLN A 400 9.30 -15.07 -25.07
CA GLN A 400 10.21 -14.40 -25.99
C GLN A 400 11.70 -14.61 -25.66
N ASN A 401 12.04 -15.02 -24.43
CA ASN A 401 13.41 -15.18 -23.97
C ASN A 401 13.61 -16.54 -23.26
N SER A 402 13.28 -17.64 -23.93
CA SER A 402 13.22 -19.00 -23.36
C SER A 402 14.57 -19.57 -22.89
N SER A 403 15.69 -18.86 -23.11
CA SER A 403 17.04 -19.34 -22.80
C SER A 403 17.57 -18.93 -21.42
N ASN A 404 16.94 -17.97 -20.74
CA ASN A 404 17.51 -17.35 -19.54
C ASN A 404 16.74 -17.73 -18.28
N LYS A 405 17.47 -17.92 -17.17
CA LYS A 405 16.86 -18.18 -15.87
C LYS A 405 16.22 -16.89 -15.35
N TYR A 406 14.90 -16.85 -15.30
CA TYR A 406 14.15 -15.68 -14.84
C TYR A 406 13.41 -15.93 -13.53
N LEU A 407 13.02 -14.83 -12.89
CA LEU A 407 12.03 -14.80 -11.82
C LEU A 407 10.90 -13.86 -12.21
N SER A 408 9.65 -14.27 -12.01
CA SER A 408 8.47 -13.48 -12.35
C SER A 408 7.68 -13.09 -11.10
N VAL A 409 7.37 -11.80 -10.98
CA VAL A 409 6.51 -11.23 -9.94
C VAL A 409 5.30 -10.62 -10.61
N TYR A 410 4.09 -10.95 -10.14
CA TYR A 410 2.87 -10.27 -10.56
C TYR A 410 2.23 -9.59 -9.37
N ILE A 411 1.89 -8.32 -9.51
CA ILE A 411 1.23 -7.51 -8.49
C ILE A 411 -0.18 -7.16 -9.00
N GLY A 412 -1.22 -7.48 -8.24
CA GLY A 412 -2.60 -7.31 -8.68
C GLY A 412 -3.58 -7.12 -7.53
N GLY A 413 -4.72 -6.49 -7.82
CA GLY A 413 -5.75 -6.19 -6.83
C GLY A 413 -7.14 -6.70 -7.21
N SER A 414 -7.33 -7.29 -8.39
CA SER A 414 -8.65 -7.64 -8.93
C SER A 414 -8.81 -9.12 -9.30
N VAL A 415 -10.05 -9.60 -9.41
CA VAL A 415 -10.33 -10.95 -9.95
C VAL A 415 -9.71 -11.13 -11.34
N GLY A 416 -9.66 -10.04 -12.13
CA GLY A 416 -9.00 -9.98 -13.43
C GLY A 416 -7.52 -10.36 -13.42
N ASP A 417 -6.85 -10.18 -12.28
CA ASP A 417 -5.43 -10.49 -12.11
C ASP A 417 -5.16 -11.91 -11.60
N LEU A 418 -6.19 -12.62 -11.13
CA LEU A 418 -6.04 -13.84 -10.33
C LEU A 418 -5.25 -14.94 -11.05
N LEU A 419 -5.49 -15.15 -12.35
CA LEU A 419 -4.75 -16.13 -13.12
C LEU A 419 -3.27 -15.77 -13.27
N CYS A 420 -2.96 -14.49 -13.52
CA CYS A 420 -1.57 -14.05 -13.65
C CYS A 420 -0.83 -14.07 -12.31
N LEU A 421 -1.52 -13.69 -11.23
CA LEU A 421 -1.03 -13.82 -9.86
C LEU A 421 -0.60 -15.24 -9.54
N LEU A 422 -1.42 -16.23 -9.91
CA LEU A 422 -1.09 -17.65 -9.70
C LEU A 422 -0.04 -18.17 -10.66
N LYS A 423 0.04 -17.63 -11.88
CA LYS A 423 0.97 -18.09 -12.91
C LYS A 423 2.40 -17.63 -12.63
N ALA A 424 2.58 -16.43 -12.10
CA ALA A 424 3.90 -15.88 -11.75
C ALA A 424 4.55 -16.67 -10.61
N ASP A 425 5.88 -16.63 -10.53
CA ASP A 425 6.62 -17.29 -9.44
C ASP A 425 6.28 -16.71 -8.08
N VAL A 426 6.01 -15.40 -8.05
CA VAL A 426 5.52 -14.69 -6.88
C VAL A 426 4.29 -13.85 -7.25
N GLY A 427 3.11 -14.30 -6.83
CA GLY A 427 1.88 -13.53 -6.91
C GLY A 427 1.68 -12.69 -5.65
N ILE A 428 1.58 -11.36 -5.80
CA ILE A 428 1.36 -10.41 -4.70
C ILE A 428 0.02 -9.70 -4.90
N VAL A 429 -0.90 -9.95 -3.98
CA VAL A 429 -2.18 -9.26 -3.88
C VAL A 429 -1.98 -7.99 -3.07
N VAL A 430 -2.25 -6.85 -3.69
CA VAL A 430 -2.28 -5.55 -3.00
C VAL A 430 -3.73 -5.10 -2.83
N GLY A 431 -4.04 -4.50 -1.67
CA GLY A 431 -5.37 -4.02 -1.35
C GLY A 431 -6.31 -5.10 -0.78
N SER A 432 -7.60 -4.76 -0.71
CA SER A 432 -8.61 -5.47 0.09
C SER A 432 -9.77 -6.05 -0.73
N SER A 433 -9.53 -6.44 -1.98
CA SER A 433 -10.58 -6.98 -2.85
C SER A 433 -11.22 -8.25 -2.26
N GLY A 434 -12.47 -8.11 -1.79
CA GLY A 434 -13.26 -9.20 -1.23
C GLY A 434 -13.56 -10.27 -2.27
N SER A 435 -13.91 -9.87 -3.50
CA SER A 435 -14.25 -10.79 -4.59
C SER A 435 -13.04 -11.63 -5.03
N LEU A 436 -11.84 -11.04 -5.13
CA LEU A 436 -10.60 -11.78 -5.45
C LEU A 436 -10.37 -12.89 -4.41
N ARG A 437 -10.46 -12.54 -3.12
CA ARG A 437 -10.25 -13.50 -2.02
C ARG A 437 -11.33 -14.57 -1.98
N ARG A 438 -12.59 -14.18 -2.19
CA ARG A 438 -13.73 -15.11 -2.25
C ARG A 438 -13.55 -16.12 -3.37
N VAL A 439 -13.28 -15.67 -4.60
CA VAL A 439 -13.02 -16.55 -5.74
C VAL A 439 -11.81 -17.43 -5.45
N GLY A 440 -10.66 -16.84 -5.11
CA GLY A 440 -9.44 -17.62 -4.86
C GLY A 440 -9.63 -18.74 -3.83
N LYS A 441 -10.22 -18.44 -2.66
CA LYS A 441 -10.46 -19.44 -1.61
C LYS A 441 -11.35 -20.59 -2.08
N GLN A 442 -12.40 -20.27 -2.84
CA GLN A 442 -13.32 -21.28 -3.37
C GLN A 442 -12.63 -22.32 -4.27
N PHE A 443 -11.50 -21.94 -4.90
CA PHE A 443 -10.66 -22.80 -5.72
C PHE A 443 -9.37 -23.26 -5.01
N GLY A 444 -9.32 -23.20 -3.68
CA GLY A 444 -8.21 -23.70 -2.87
C GLY A 444 -6.97 -22.80 -2.83
N VAL A 445 -7.08 -21.53 -3.18
CA VAL A 445 -5.95 -20.57 -3.06
C VAL A 445 -5.75 -20.14 -1.62
N SER A 446 -4.52 -20.27 -1.13
CA SER A 446 -4.07 -19.76 0.16
C SER A 446 -3.58 -18.31 0.04
N PHE A 447 -4.03 -17.46 0.95
CA PHE A 447 -3.59 -16.06 1.05
C PHE A 447 -2.73 -15.88 2.31
N VAL A 448 -1.45 -15.58 2.13
CA VAL A 448 -0.47 -15.48 3.21
C VAL A 448 0.05 -14.04 3.30
N PRO A 449 0.12 -13.42 4.49
CA PRO A 449 0.78 -12.13 4.64
C PRO A 449 2.20 -12.13 4.07
N LEU A 450 2.57 -11.12 3.27
CA LEU A 450 3.80 -11.12 2.49
C LEU A 450 5.03 -11.24 3.40
N PHE A 451 5.18 -10.39 4.40
CA PHE A 451 6.34 -10.44 5.30
C PHE A 451 6.54 -11.81 5.99
N PRO A 452 5.55 -12.37 6.73
CA PRO A 452 5.66 -13.71 7.31
C PRO A 452 5.92 -14.81 6.28
N GLY A 453 5.26 -14.73 5.12
CA GLY A 453 5.42 -15.70 4.05
C GLY A 453 6.83 -15.72 3.47
N VAL A 454 7.46 -14.54 3.34
CA VAL A 454 8.86 -14.40 2.90
C VAL A 454 9.82 -15.00 3.91
N VAL A 455 9.63 -14.70 5.21
CA VAL A 455 10.47 -15.28 6.28
C VAL A 455 10.39 -16.80 6.28
N ALA A 456 9.19 -17.36 6.18
CA ALA A 456 8.99 -18.81 6.10
C ALA A 456 9.71 -19.42 4.89
N LYS A 457 9.55 -18.82 3.70
CA LYS A 457 10.19 -19.31 2.48
C LYS A 457 11.72 -19.27 2.53
N GLN A 458 12.30 -18.21 3.09
CA GLN A 458 13.75 -18.11 3.20
C GLN A 458 14.31 -19.08 4.25
N ARG A 459 13.57 -19.38 5.32
CA ARG A 459 13.95 -20.44 6.30
C ARG A 459 13.91 -21.83 5.69
N GLU A 460 12.93 -22.12 4.83
CA GLU A 460 12.82 -23.39 4.10
C GLU A 460 13.93 -23.57 3.05
N GLY A 461 14.48 -22.47 2.52
CA GLY A 461 15.47 -22.49 1.45
C GLY A 461 14.91 -22.94 0.09
N SER A 462 13.58 -22.99 -0.06
CA SER A 462 12.91 -23.40 -1.30
C SER A 462 12.78 -22.22 -2.28
N ALA A 463 12.95 -22.49 -3.57
CA ALA A 463 12.68 -21.50 -4.62
C ALA A 463 11.17 -21.22 -4.76
N TRP A 464 10.83 -19.96 -5.07
CA TRP A 464 9.49 -19.58 -5.50
C TRP A 464 9.15 -20.23 -6.84
N ARG A 465 7.89 -20.63 -6.98
CA ARG A 465 7.37 -21.29 -8.19
C ARG A 465 5.92 -20.87 -8.41
N GLY A 466 5.59 -20.64 -9.67
CA GLY A 466 4.21 -20.44 -10.09
C GLY A 466 3.35 -21.67 -9.85
N LEU A 467 2.04 -21.45 -9.84
CA LEU A 467 1.01 -22.46 -9.67
C LEU A 467 1.11 -23.24 -8.35
N SER A 468 1.67 -22.61 -7.31
CA SER A 468 1.78 -23.19 -5.96
C SER A 468 0.46 -23.15 -5.17
N GLY A 469 -0.56 -22.44 -5.68
CA GLY A 469 -1.80 -22.17 -4.96
C GLY A 469 -1.64 -21.18 -3.80
N THR A 470 -0.45 -20.58 -3.61
CA THR A 470 -0.21 -19.57 -2.58
C THR A 470 -0.02 -18.20 -3.19
N LEU A 471 -0.79 -17.22 -2.70
CA LEU A 471 -0.64 -15.82 -3.02
C LEU A 471 -0.25 -15.03 -1.77
N TYR A 472 0.65 -14.08 -1.94
CA TYR A 472 1.11 -13.22 -0.85
C TYR A 472 0.28 -11.95 -0.79
N THR A 473 -0.06 -11.47 0.39
CA THR A 473 -0.86 -10.25 0.55
C THR A 473 -0.02 -9.14 1.14
N ALA A 474 0.06 -8.02 0.43
CA ALA A 474 0.76 -6.82 0.89
C ALA A 474 -0.26 -5.75 1.31
N SER A 475 0.06 -5.06 2.40
CA SER A 475 -0.72 -3.94 2.94
C SER A 475 -0.64 -2.70 2.05
N ASN A 476 0.52 -2.44 1.44
CA ASN A 476 0.78 -1.31 0.56
C ASN A 476 2.02 -1.56 -0.32
N TRP A 477 2.34 -0.62 -1.22
CA TRP A 477 3.49 -0.73 -2.12
C TRP A 477 4.84 -0.60 -1.41
N SER A 478 4.90 0.02 -0.23
CA SER A 478 6.15 0.10 0.55
C SER A 478 6.57 -1.27 1.07
N GLU A 479 5.62 -2.13 1.47
CA GLU A 479 5.90 -3.52 1.83
C GLU A 479 6.41 -4.32 0.62
N ILE A 480 5.79 -4.13 -0.55
CA ILE A 480 6.24 -4.75 -1.81
C ILE A 480 7.65 -4.28 -2.16
N GLN A 481 7.93 -2.99 -2.01
CA GLN A 481 9.25 -2.41 -2.23
C GLN A 481 10.29 -3.04 -1.29
N ALA A 482 9.99 -3.15 0.00
CA ALA A 482 10.88 -3.77 0.97
C ALA A 482 11.17 -5.23 0.61
N PHE A 483 10.15 -5.98 0.17
CA PHE A 483 10.32 -7.35 -0.31
C PHE A 483 11.20 -7.44 -1.56
N VAL A 484 10.94 -6.64 -2.58
CA VAL A 484 11.61 -6.75 -3.88
C VAL A 484 13.02 -6.14 -3.83
N LEU A 485 13.13 -4.92 -3.31
CA LEU A 485 14.34 -4.09 -3.38
C LEU A 485 15.13 -4.02 -2.06
N GLY A 486 14.47 -4.25 -0.93
CA GLY A 486 14.99 -3.93 0.38
C GLY A 486 14.71 -2.48 0.79
N THR A 487 15.33 -2.08 1.90
CA THR A 487 15.26 -0.72 2.45
C THR A 487 16.17 0.27 1.72
#